data_AF-A0AA38BPE9-F1
#
_entry.id   AF-A0AA38BPE9-F1
#
_cell.length_a   1.000
_cell.length_b   1.000
_cell.length_c   1.000
_cell.angle_alpha   90.00
_cell.angle_beta   90.00
_cell.angle_gamma   90.00
#
_symmetry.space_group_name_H-M   'P 1'
#
loop_
_entity.id
_entity.type
_entity.pdbx_description
1 polymer ?
#
loop_
_entity_poly.entity_id
_entity_poly.type
_entity_poly.pdbx_seq_one_letter_code
_entity_poly.pdbx_strand_id
1 'polypeptide(L)'
;AMADIIIERHFRRRLDPLLICTIAEIESDRQPFAYRYEPKLGEASTGLMQTLQSTAEWLARDMGYTVYQVEGVPTMLYRPFVSVYFGAAFLKWLSTYDGKKRSEEFMIRAYNGGPKRANHKSTLQYWKRYQLVKQSLLVDSDIHLWENNSLSSSDVSGSLAPVSSNSVASEWTYWDDKVPPEYMAEMWKYPDVRSEWSRHGEKEGRVRFSRDSEKRPYLTTTELKVVAEIIVSRHFSARRIKPALLAALSEICSMRLLYGSDPPNGIMQIDFPMAAWIYKDLGYKAYKIRSIEDLSNPFVSMYFGAAYVCWLSTYEGRERSDQFIIQAYLGGPQGVNVQETGPFWLKYLDALPKYESRNK
;
A
#
# COMPACT_ATOMS: atom_id res chain seq x y z
N ALA A 1 -17.37 9.27 -7.13
CA ALA A 1 -17.92 10.11 -8.22
C ALA A 1 -18.24 9.32 -9.50
N MET A 2 -17.26 8.83 -10.28
CA MET A 2 -17.55 8.14 -11.55
C MET A 2 -18.36 6.85 -11.36
N ALA A 3 -17.98 6.03 -10.37
CA ALA A 3 -18.72 4.84 -9.98
C ALA A 3 -20.18 5.19 -9.64
N ASP A 4 -20.39 6.22 -8.81
CA ASP A 4 -21.74 6.68 -8.44
C ASP A 4 -22.56 7.07 -9.67
N ILE A 5 -22.00 7.87 -10.59
CA ILE A 5 -22.69 8.31 -11.80
C ILE A 5 -23.12 7.10 -12.64
N ILE A 6 -22.22 6.15 -12.89
CA ILE A 6 -22.52 4.97 -13.69
C ILE A 6 -23.58 4.11 -13.00
N ILE A 7 -23.41 3.83 -11.71
CA ILE A 7 -24.31 3.00 -10.92
C ILE A 7 -25.71 3.61 -10.81
N GLU A 8 -25.79 4.92 -10.60
CA GLU A 8 -27.04 5.65 -10.52
C GLU A 8 -27.77 5.67 -11.86
N ARG A 9 -27.08 6.06 -12.95
CA ARG A 9 -27.70 6.23 -14.26
C ARG A 9 -28.07 4.91 -14.93
N HIS A 10 -27.26 3.86 -14.78
CA HIS A 10 -27.38 2.66 -15.60
C HIS A 10 -27.74 1.40 -14.81
N PHE A 11 -27.45 1.35 -13.51
CA PHE A 11 -27.66 0.16 -12.69
C PHE A 11 -28.70 0.35 -11.59
N ARG A 12 -29.34 1.53 -11.50
CA ARG A 12 -30.38 1.86 -10.52
C ARG A 12 -29.97 1.50 -9.08
N ARG A 13 -28.71 1.76 -8.73
CA ARG A 13 -28.13 1.44 -7.40
C ARG A 13 -28.22 -0.04 -7.00
N ARG A 14 -28.30 -0.97 -7.98
CA ARG A 14 -28.27 -2.42 -7.73
C ARG A 14 -26.87 -2.98 -7.47
N LEU A 15 -25.86 -2.12 -7.47
CA LEU A 15 -24.48 -2.40 -7.12
C LEU A 15 -24.01 -1.29 -6.17
N ASP A 16 -23.08 -1.65 -5.30
CA ASP A 16 -22.40 -0.71 -4.41
C ASP A 16 -21.27 0.01 -5.17
N PRO A 17 -21.26 1.35 -5.24
CA PRO A 17 -20.15 2.10 -5.84
C PRO A 17 -18.79 1.76 -5.24
N LEU A 18 -18.73 1.45 -3.93
CA LEU A 18 -17.49 1.06 -3.27
C LEU A 18 -16.92 -0.24 -3.84
N LEU A 19 -17.77 -1.19 -4.21
CA LEU A 19 -17.36 -2.44 -4.85
C LEU A 19 -16.67 -2.15 -6.20
N ILE A 20 -17.19 -1.19 -6.97
CA ILE A 20 -16.59 -0.75 -8.24
C ILE A 20 -15.21 -0.11 -7.99
N CYS A 21 -15.13 0.82 -7.04
CA CYS A 21 -13.86 1.48 -6.69
C CYS A 21 -12.80 0.47 -6.23
N THR A 22 -13.20 -0.49 -5.40
CA THR A 22 -12.30 -1.55 -4.88
C THR A 22 -11.71 -2.39 -6.02
N ILE A 23 -12.52 -2.78 -7.00
CA ILE A 23 -12.02 -3.56 -8.13
C ILE A 23 -11.12 -2.71 -9.04
N ALA A 24 -11.49 -1.45 -9.31
CA ALA A 24 -10.67 -0.56 -10.12
C ALA A 24 -9.28 -0.34 -9.50
N GLU A 25 -9.20 -0.25 -8.18
CA GLU A 25 -7.94 -0.22 -7.43
C GLU A 25 -7.09 -1.47 -7.69
N ILE A 26 -7.69 -2.65 -7.51
CA ILE A 26 -6.98 -3.93 -7.59
C ILE A 26 -6.51 -4.24 -9.00
N GLU A 27 -7.36 -3.95 -9.98
CA GLU A 27 -7.14 -4.35 -11.36
C GLU A 27 -6.18 -3.41 -12.09
N SER A 28 -6.22 -2.12 -11.79
CA SER A 28 -5.52 -1.11 -12.60
C SER A 28 -4.74 -0.08 -11.79
N ASP A 29 -4.82 -0.08 -10.46
CA ASP A 29 -4.31 1.01 -9.63
C ASP A 29 -4.85 2.38 -10.10
N ARG A 30 -6.14 2.40 -10.45
CA ARG A 30 -6.85 3.55 -11.04
C ARG A 30 -6.26 4.08 -12.36
N GLN A 31 -5.42 3.30 -13.05
CA GLN A 31 -4.80 3.72 -14.31
C GLN A 31 -5.71 3.41 -15.52
N PRO A 32 -6.24 4.43 -16.23
CA PRO A 32 -7.17 4.21 -17.36
C PRO A 32 -6.54 3.50 -18.56
N PHE A 33 -5.21 3.56 -18.69
CA PHE A 33 -4.47 2.92 -19.78
C PHE A 33 -3.87 1.58 -19.40
N ALA A 34 -4.26 1.01 -18.25
CA ALA A 34 -3.80 -0.30 -17.82
C ALA A 34 -4.09 -1.36 -18.89
N TYR A 35 -3.10 -2.19 -19.18
CA TYR A 35 -3.14 -3.25 -20.17
C TYR A 35 -2.47 -4.49 -19.59
N ARG A 36 -3.16 -5.62 -19.65
CA ARG A 36 -2.61 -6.92 -19.25
C ARG A 36 -3.00 -7.98 -20.26
N TYR A 37 -1.99 -8.52 -20.95
CA TYR A 37 -2.17 -9.66 -21.83
C TYR A 37 -2.36 -10.94 -21.01
N GLU A 38 -3.37 -11.74 -21.35
CA GLU A 38 -3.73 -13.00 -20.68
C GLU A 38 -3.42 -14.19 -21.64
N PRO A 39 -2.21 -14.78 -21.58
CA PRO A 39 -1.77 -15.77 -22.58
C PRO A 39 -2.69 -16.99 -22.68
N LYS A 40 -3.33 -17.37 -21.56
CA LYS A 40 -4.24 -18.52 -21.52
C LYS A 40 -5.56 -18.28 -22.27
N LEU A 41 -5.93 -17.03 -22.45
CA LEU A 41 -7.16 -16.62 -23.13
C LEU A 41 -6.87 -16.10 -24.55
N GLY A 42 -5.61 -15.79 -24.87
CA GLY A 42 -5.22 -15.23 -26.16
C GLY A 42 -5.74 -13.80 -26.36
N GLU A 43 -5.97 -13.08 -25.26
CA GLU A 43 -6.65 -11.79 -25.24
C GLU A 43 -6.03 -10.86 -24.18
N ALA A 44 -6.22 -9.56 -24.31
CA ALA A 44 -5.84 -8.58 -23.30
C ALA A 44 -7.05 -8.04 -22.54
N SER A 45 -6.85 -7.83 -21.24
CA SER A 45 -7.71 -7.03 -20.40
C SER A 45 -7.22 -5.58 -20.36
N THR A 46 -8.15 -4.62 -20.40
CA THR A 46 -7.81 -3.20 -20.55
C THR A 46 -8.66 -2.28 -19.69
N GLY A 47 -8.11 -1.10 -19.40
CA GLY A 47 -8.78 -0.02 -18.68
C GLY A 47 -8.85 -0.22 -17.18
N LEU A 48 -9.57 0.68 -16.53
CA LEU A 48 -9.73 0.72 -15.07
C LEU A 48 -10.22 -0.59 -14.47
N MET A 49 -11.14 -1.26 -15.16
CA MET A 49 -11.78 -2.47 -14.67
C MET A 49 -11.13 -3.75 -15.21
N GLN A 50 -10.03 -3.64 -15.98
CA GLN A 50 -9.36 -4.74 -16.68
C GLN A 50 -10.36 -5.73 -17.31
N THR A 51 -11.30 -5.20 -18.09
CA THR A 51 -12.29 -6.03 -18.79
C THR A 51 -11.68 -6.55 -20.09
N LEU A 52 -11.95 -7.81 -20.43
CA LEU A 52 -11.61 -8.38 -21.74
C LEU A 52 -12.52 -7.79 -22.82
N GLN A 53 -12.00 -7.56 -24.03
CA GLN A 53 -12.78 -7.05 -25.15
C GLN A 53 -13.97 -7.97 -25.47
N SER A 54 -13.74 -9.28 -25.52
CA SER A 54 -14.74 -10.32 -25.75
C SER A 54 -15.84 -10.32 -24.69
N THR A 55 -15.48 -10.04 -23.43
CA THR A 55 -16.45 -9.94 -22.33
C THR A 55 -17.31 -8.68 -22.48
N ALA A 56 -16.73 -7.54 -22.85
CA ALA A 56 -17.48 -6.32 -23.09
C ALA A 56 -18.42 -6.45 -24.30
N GLU A 57 -17.95 -7.07 -25.39
CA GLU A 57 -18.76 -7.35 -26.57
C GLU A 57 -19.92 -8.29 -26.27
N TRP A 58 -19.67 -9.38 -25.53
CA TRP A 58 -20.72 -10.29 -25.07
C TRP A 58 -21.74 -9.59 -24.16
N LEU A 59 -21.29 -8.71 -23.25
CA LEU A 59 -22.20 -7.93 -22.42
C LEU A 59 -23.09 -6.99 -23.26
N ALA A 60 -22.53 -6.37 -24.29
CA ALA A 60 -23.27 -5.49 -25.18
C ALA A 60 -24.26 -6.27 -26.06
N ARG A 61 -23.78 -7.30 -26.75
CA ARG A 61 -24.52 -8.06 -27.77
C ARG A 61 -25.55 -9.00 -27.17
N ASP A 62 -25.15 -9.80 -26.18
CA ASP A 62 -25.96 -10.90 -25.67
C ASP A 62 -26.72 -10.52 -24.39
N MET A 63 -26.17 -9.63 -23.58
CA MET A 63 -26.75 -9.26 -22.28
C MET A 63 -27.46 -7.90 -22.26
N GLY A 64 -27.45 -7.17 -23.39
CA GLY A 64 -28.20 -5.92 -23.58
C GLY A 64 -27.57 -4.67 -22.96
N TYR A 65 -26.28 -4.70 -22.62
CA TYR A 65 -25.56 -3.53 -22.07
C TYR A 65 -25.03 -2.61 -23.20
N THR A 66 -25.94 -1.86 -23.83
CA THR A 66 -25.67 -1.14 -25.10
C THR A 66 -25.42 0.37 -24.97
N VAL A 67 -25.21 0.89 -23.76
CA VAL A 67 -25.01 2.34 -23.54
C VAL A 67 -23.80 2.88 -24.30
N TYR A 68 -22.75 2.06 -24.45
CA TYR A 68 -21.55 2.40 -25.21
C TYR A 68 -21.31 1.37 -26.31
N GLN A 69 -20.98 1.84 -27.50
CA GLN A 69 -20.61 0.98 -28.62
C GLN A 69 -19.16 0.51 -28.45
N VAL A 70 -18.98 -0.74 -28.02
CA VAL A 70 -17.65 -1.36 -27.78
C VAL A 70 -17.25 -2.35 -28.87
N GLU A 71 -18.22 -2.84 -29.62
CA GLU A 71 -18.04 -3.89 -30.63
C GLU A 71 -17.12 -3.43 -31.77
N GLY A 72 -16.04 -4.19 -32.00
CA GLY A 72 -15.06 -3.87 -33.03
C GLY A 72 -14.18 -2.65 -32.75
N VAL A 73 -14.24 -2.08 -31.54
CA VAL A 73 -13.43 -0.90 -31.15
C VAL A 73 -12.62 -1.18 -29.87
N PRO A 74 -11.46 -1.85 -29.97
CA PRO A 74 -10.66 -2.30 -28.81
C PRO A 74 -10.19 -1.19 -27.86
N THR A 75 -10.13 0.05 -28.35
CA THR A 75 -9.66 1.20 -27.56
C THR A 75 -10.74 1.78 -26.65
N MET A 76 -12.01 1.37 -26.80
CA MET A 76 -13.12 1.93 -26.04
C MET A 76 -12.98 1.67 -24.54
N LEU A 77 -12.42 0.53 -24.14
CA LEU A 77 -12.24 0.17 -22.73
C LEU A 77 -11.18 1.00 -22.00
N TYR A 78 -10.31 1.75 -22.69
CA TYR A 78 -9.44 2.74 -22.06
C TYR A 78 -10.17 4.01 -21.63
N ARG A 79 -11.40 4.25 -22.14
CA ARG A 79 -12.21 5.38 -21.70
C ARG A 79 -12.80 5.08 -20.33
N PRO A 80 -12.52 5.89 -19.28
CA PRO A 80 -12.89 5.56 -17.91
C PRO A 80 -14.37 5.19 -17.70
N PHE A 81 -15.30 5.98 -18.24
CA PHE A 81 -16.73 5.71 -18.12
C PHE A 81 -17.15 4.40 -18.81
N VAL A 82 -16.53 4.07 -19.94
CA VAL A 82 -16.82 2.84 -20.69
C VAL A 82 -16.28 1.63 -19.93
N SER A 83 -15.04 1.73 -19.41
CA SER A 83 -14.42 0.70 -18.58
C SER A 83 -15.26 0.38 -17.35
N VAL A 84 -15.65 1.42 -16.61
CA VAL A 84 -16.48 1.29 -15.40
C VAL A 84 -17.86 0.73 -15.72
N TYR A 85 -18.49 1.16 -16.83
CA TYR A 85 -19.78 0.63 -17.27
C TYR A 85 -19.73 -0.88 -17.54
N PHE A 86 -18.76 -1.36 -18.32
CA PHE A 86 -18.69 -2.79 -18.63
C PHE A 86 -18.21 -3.64 -17.45
N GLY A 87 -17.31 -3.14 -16.60
CA GLY A 87 -16.97 -3.81 -15.34
C GLY A 87 -18.18 -3.94 -14.40
N ALA A 88 -18.98 -2.87 -14.25
CA ALA A 88 -20.22 -2.90 -13.49
C ALA A 88 -21.27 -3.83 -14.11
N ALA A 89 -21.39 -3.85 -15.44
CA ALA A 89 -22.27 -4.77 -16.15
C ALA A 89 -21.92 -6.24 -15.88
N PHE A 90 -20.62 -6.57 -15.88
CA PHE A 90 -20.17 -7.91 -15.58
C PHE A 90 -20.49 -8.32 -14.14
N LEU A 91 -20.21 -7.46 -13.17
CA LEU A 91 -20.57 -7.69 -11.77
C LEU A 91 -22.07 -7.81 -11.57
N LYS A 92 -22.87 -7.00 -12.28
CA LYS A 92 -24.32 -7.08 -12.21
C LYS A 92 -24.80 -8.44 -12.71
N TRP A 93 -24.24 -8.93 -13.80
CA TRP A 93 -24.54 -10.27 -14.30
C TRP A 93 -24.12 -11.37 -13.31
N LEU A 94 -22.91 -11.26 -12.74
CA LEU A 94 -22.41 -12.20 -11.73
C LEU A 94 -23.28 -12.24 -10.46
N SER A 95 -23.90 -11.12 -10.07
CA SER A 95 -24.80 -11.04 -8.91
C SER A 95 -26.01 -11.96 -9.00
N THR A 96 -26.37 -12.41 -10.20
CA THR A 96 -27.50 -13.31 -10.48
C THR A 96 -27.09 -14.54 -11.29
N TYR A 97 -25.80 -14.90 -11.27
CA TYR A 97 -25.27 -16.02 -12.05
C TYR A 97 -25.99 -17.34 -11.75
N ASP A 98 -26.35 -18.11 -12.80
CA ASP A 98 -27.13 -19.36 -12.73
C ASP A 98 -28.56 -19.16 -12.18
N GLY A 99 -29.16 -18.00 -12.45
CA GLY A 99 -30.51 -17.65 -11.98
C GLY A 99 -30.62 -17.49 -10.46
N LYS A 100 -29.49 -17.44 -9.74
CA LYS A 100 -29.44 -17.37 -8.28
C LYS A 100 -28.80 -16.07 -7.84
N LYS A 101 -29.34 -15.45 -6.79
CA LYS A 101 -28.65 -14.36 -6.10
C LYS A 101 -27.33 -14.88 -5.54
N ARG A 102 -26.22 -14.24 -5.90
CA ARG A 102 -24.87 -14.60 -5.46
C ARG A 102 -24.39 -13.69 -4.34
N SER A 103 -23.49 -14.22 -3.52
CA SER A 103 -22.78 -13.43 -2.51
C SER A 103 -21.75 -12.53 -3.17
N GLU A 104 -21.34 -11.49 -2.45
CA GLU A 104 -20.25 -10.62 -2.88
C GLU A 104 -18.94 -11.40 -3.09
N GLU A 105 -18.59 -12.30 -2.17
CA GLU A 105 -17.42 -13.18 -2.35
C GLU A 105 -17.48 -13.96 -3.67
N PHE A 106 -18.64 -14.54 -4.00
CA PHE A 106 -18.79 -15.25 -5.27
C PHE A 106 -18.56 -14.30 -6.45
N MET A 107 -19.18 -13.11 -6.43
CA MET A 107 -19.03 -12.12 -7.49
C MET A 107 -17.57 -11.74 -7.71
N ILE A 108 -16.84 -11.42 -6.64
CA ILE A 108 -15.44 -10.98 -6.71
C ILE A 108 -14.51 -12.11 -7.17
N ARG A 109 -14.68 -13.32 -6.62
CA ARG A 109 -13.87 -14.47 -7.03
C ARG A 109 -14.17 -14.89 -8.47
N ALA A 110 -15.42 -14.76 -8.91
CA ALA A 110 -15.83 -15.01 -10.28
C ALA A 110 -15.34 -13.93 -11.25
N TYR A 111 -15.21 -12.68 -10.81
CA TYR A 111 -14.68 -11.59 -11.63
C TYR A 111 -13.24 -11.89 -12.07
N ASN A 112 -12.39 -12.36 -11.15
CA ASN A 112 -11.00 -12.72 -11.43
C ASN A 112 -10.85 -14.09 -12.12
N GLY A 113 -11.55 -15.12 -11.63
CA GLY A 113 -11.32 -16.51 -12.06
C GLY A 113 -12.33 -17.07 -13.06
N GLY A 114 -13.39 -16.33 -13.36
CA GLY A 114 -14.59 -16.84 -14.02
C GLY A 114 -15.54 -17.57 -13.05
N PRO A 115 -16.86 -17.60 -13.34
CA PRO A 115 -17.87 -18.11 -12.40
C PRO A 115 -17.74 -19.60 -12.09
N LYS A 116 -17.20 -20.40 -13.03
CA LYS A 116 -16.93 -21.83 -12.80
C LYS A 116 -15.80 -22.08 -11.78
N ARG A 117 -14.92 -21.09 -11.56
CA ARG A 117 -13.80 -21.18 -10.61
C ARG A 117 -14.00 -20.30 -9.38
N ALA A 118 -15.18 -19.72 -9.19
CA ALA A 118 -15.46 -18.83 -8.07
C ALA A 118 -15.14 -19.48 -6.71
N ASN A 119 -15.41 -20.77 -6.54
CA ASN A 119 -15.12 -21.50 -5.30
C ASN A 119 -13.73 -22.16 -5.26
N HIS A 120 -12.96 -22.09 -6.34
CA HIS A 120 -11.66 -22.75 -6.42
C HIS A 120 -10.60 -22.01 -5.59
N LYS A 121 -9.66 -22.75 -4.97
CA LYS A 121 -8.64 -22.19 -4.08
C LYS A 121 -7.79 -21.08 -4.72
N SER A 122 -7.59 -21.11 -6.04
CA SER A 122 -6.80 -20.11 -6.77
C SER A 122 -7.38 -18.70 -6.72
N THR A 123 -8.69 -18.54 -6.50
CA THR A 123 -9.34 -17.22 -6.44
C THR A 123 -9.37 -16.65 -5.01
N LEU A 124 -8.92 -17.41 -4.02
CA LEU A 124 -8.98 -17.01 -2.61
C LEU A 124 -8.04 -15.83 -2.30
N GLN A 125 -6.86 -15.80 -2.94
CA GLN A 125 -5.93 -14.68 -2.79
C GLN A 125 -6.54 -13.37 -3.29
N TYR A 126 -7.26 -13.42 -4.41
CA TYR A 126 -7.95 -12.26 -4.98
C TYR A 126 -9.06 -11.76 -4.04
N TRP A 127 -9.84 -12.67 -3.45
CA TRP A 127 -10.83 -12.31 -2.43
C TRP A 127 -10.23 -11.63 -1.19
N LYS A 128 -9.13 -12.17 -0.67
CA LYS A 128 -8.43 -11.57 0.47
C LYS A 128 -7.94 -10.15 0.13
N ARG A 129 -7.34 -9.98 -1.05
CA ARG A 129 -6.92 -8.65 -1.54
C ARG A 129 -8.10 -7.68 -1.64
N TYR A 130 -9.25 -8.15 -2.15
CA TYR A 130 -10.49 -7.37 -2.20
C TYR A 130 -10.96 -6.90 -0.83
N GLN A 131 -11.00 -7.78 0.17
CA GLN A 131 -11.43 -7.40 1.52
C GLN A 131 -10.53 -6.32 2.13
N LEU A 132 -9.21 -6.45 1.95
CA LEU A 132 -8.23 -5.47 2.44
C LEU A 132 -8.43 -4.10 1.79
N VAL A 133 -8.53 -4.05 0.46
CA VAL A 133 -8.71 -2.78 -0.26
C VAL A 133 -10.07 -2.16 0.04
N LYS A 134 -11.14 -2.96 0.10
CA LYS A 134 -12.49 -2.47 0.43
C LYS A 134 -12.49 -1.82 1.82
N GLN A 135 -11.82 -2.42 2.79
CA GLN A 135 -11.69 -1.87 4.12
C GLN A 135 -10.90 -0.55 4.13
N SER A 136 -9.81 -0.46 3.36
CA SER A 136 -9.05 0.79 3.21
C SER A 136 -9.91 1.92 2.66
N LEU A 137 -10.68 1.66 1.59
CA LEU A 137 -11.54 2.66 0.95
C LEU A 137 -12.70 3.11 1.84
N LEU A 138 -13.21 2.22 2.70
CA LEU A 138 -14.23 2.59 3.70
C LEU A 138 -13.68 3.58 4.73
N VAL A 139 -12.48 3.31 5.24
CA VAL A 139 -11.80 4.19 6.19
C VAL A 139 -11.56 5.56 5.56
N ASP A 140 -11.09 5.61 4.31
CA ASP A 140 -10.92 6.87 3.58
C ASP A 140 -12.25 7.61 3.36
N SER A 141 -13.35 6.89 3.10
CA SER A 141 -14.67 7.50 2.89
C SER A 141 -15.28 8.07 4.18
N ASP A 142 -15.12 7.39 5.31
CA ASP A 142 -15.49 7.90 6.63
C ASP A 142 -14.63 9.11 7.00
N ILE A 143 -13.36 9.11 6.56
CA ILE A 143 -12.44 10.25 6.66
C ILE A 143 -12.82 11.42 5.72
N HIS A 144 -13.58 11.22 4.66
CA HIS A 144 -14.09 12.37 3.89
C HIS A 144 -15.44 12.90 4.42
N LEU A 145 -16.23 12.06 5.09
CA LEU A 145 -17.53 12.45 5.66
C LEU A 145 -17.41 13.25 6.97
N TRP A 146 -16.46 12.92 7.86
CA TRP A 146 -16.20 13.73 9.07
C TRP A 146 -15.58 15.12 8.77
N GLU A 147 -14.74 15.24 7.73
CA GLU A 147 -14.17 16.51 7.28
C GLU A 147 -15.24 17.44 6.72
N ASN A 148 -16.14 16.90 5.88
CA ASN A 148 -17.26 17.68 5.31
C ASN A 148 -18.30 18.10 6.36
N ASN A 149 -18.47 17.36 7.45
CA ASN A 149 -19.35 17.75 8.56
C ASN A 149 -18.69 18.71 9.56
N SER A 150 -17.37 18.89 9.51
CA SER A 150 -16.61 19.77 10.44
C SER A 150 -16.28 21.14 9.85
N LEU A 151 -16.56 21.36 8.56
CA LEU A 151 -16.32 22.62 7.85
C LEU A 151 -17.64 23.26 7.42
N SER A 152 -18.38 23.80 8.40
CA SER A 152 -19.41 24.83 8.16
C SER A 152 -19.03 26.13 8.86
N SER A 153 -17.88 26.71 8.49
CA SER A 153 -17.62 28.13 8.71
C SER A 153 -16.31 28.56 8.07
N SER A 154 -16.40 29.68 7.34
CA SER A 154 -15.35 30.56 6.79
C SER A 154 -14.65 30.18 5.48
N ASP A 155 -14.94 31.04 4.49
CA ASP A 155 -14.25 31.27 3.22
C ASP A 155 -12.75 31.51 3.39
N VAL A 156 -11.92 30.90 2.53
CA VAL A 156 -10.84 31.60 1.82
C VAL A 156 -10.67 30.97 0.43
N SER A 157 -10.84 31.81 -0.59
CA SER A 157 -10.60 31.50 -2.00
C SER A 157 -9.10 31.39 -2.28
N GLY A 158 -8.66 30.25 -2.82
CA GLY A 158 -7.28 30.01 -3.25
C GLY A 158 -7.25 29.00 -4.39
N SER A 159 -7.09 29.50 -5.62
CA SER A 159 -7.05 28.71 -6.86
C SER A 159 -5.90 27.70 -6.84
N LEU A 160 -6.23 26.40 -6.86
CA LEU A 160 -5.28 25.31 -7.13
C LEU A 160 -5.48 24.84 -8.58
N ALA A 161 -4.49 25.12 -9.42
CA ALA A 161 -4.40 24.57 -10.77
C ALA A 161 -4.05 23.06 -10.70
N PRO A 162 -4.58 22.23 -11.62
CA PRO A 162 -4.32 20.79 -11.62
C PRO A 162 -2.91 20.53 -12.17
N VAL A 163 -2.04 19.96 -11.34
CA VAL A 163 -0.73 19.46 -11.78
C VAL A 163 -0.96 18.24 -12.65
N SER A 164 -0.68 18.38 -13.94
CA SER A 164 -0.75 17.31 -14.93
C SER A 164 0.33 16.26 -14.67
N SER A 165 -0.10 15.03 -14.42
CA SER A 165 0.74 13.87 -14.18
C SER A 165 1.29 13.29 -15.50
N ASN A 166 2.38 13.88 -16.00
CA ASN A 166 3.15 13.29 -17.10
C ASN A 166 4.69 13.45 -16.95
N SER A 167 5.25 13.55 -15.73
CA SER A 167 6.72 13.69 -15.54
C SER A 167 7.36 13.08 -14.29
N VAL A 168 6.67 12.25 -13.49
CA VAL A 168 7.17 11.89 -12.14
C VAL A 168 8.38 10.93 -12.12
N ALA A 169 8.72 10.28 -13.25
CA ALA A 169 9.94 9.44 -13.34
C ALA A 169 11.26 10.26 -13.38
N SER A 170 11.19 11.59 -13.36
CA SER A 170 12.34 12.52 -13.46
C SER A 170 12.62 13.29 -12.15
N GLU A 171 11.62 13.48 -11.29
CA GLU A 171 11.72 14.39 -10.15
C GLU A 171 12.31 13.69 -8.92
N TRP A 172 13.33 14.28 -8.30
CA TRP A 172 13.97 13.74 -7.09
C TRP A 172 13.03 13.79 -5.90
N THR A 173 13.06 12.76 -5.05
CA THR A 173 12.40 12.80 -3.73
C THR A 173 13.40 13.35 -2.72
N TYR A 174 12.97 14.32 -1.91
CA TYR A 174 13.81 14.94 -0.89
C TYR A 174 13.41 14.50 0.52
N TRP A 175 14.39 14.36 1.40
CA TRP A 175 14.19 14.10 2.81
C TRP A 175 13.37 15.22 3.46
N ASP A 176 13.67 16.47 3.13
CA ASP A 176 13.03 17.67 3.69
C ASP A 176 11.52 17.75 3.38
N ASP A 177 11.05 17.08 2.31
CA ASP A 177 9.62 16.98 1.98
C ASP A 177 8.88 15.95 2.85
N LYS A 178 9.61 14.97 3.39
CA LYS A 178 9.07 13.84 4.14
C LYS A 178 9.23 13.99 5.64
N VAL A 179 10.25 14.73 6.06
CA VAL A 179 10.74 14.73 7.44
C VAL A 179 10.74 16.16 7.98
N PRO A 180 10.17 16.39 9.17
CA PRO A 180 10.20 17.71 9.81
C PRO A 180 11.62 18.24 10.02
N PRO A 181 11.85 19.57 9.96
CA PRO A 181 13.19 20.18 10.06
C PRO A 181 13.96 19.78 11.32
N GLU A 182 13.29 19.51 12.43
CA GLU A 182 13.93 19.10 13.68
C GLU A 182 14.64 17.74 13.58
N TYR A 183 14.09 16.80 12.82
CA TYR A 183 14.71 15.49 12.57
C TYR A 183 15.81 15.61 11.52
N MET A 184 15.65 16.48 10.52
CA MET A 184 16.72 16.78 9.56
C MET A 184 17.94 17.39 10.27
N ALA A 185 17.72 18.37 11.14
CA ALA A 185 18.79 18.97 11.95
C ALA A 185 19.47 17.94 12.86
N GLU A 186 18.75 16.92 13.33
CA GLU A 186 19.33 15.81 14.09
C GLU A 186 20.16 14.88 13.22
N MET A 187 19.69 14.49 12.04
CA MET A 187 20.46 13.69 11.08
C MET A 187 21.81 14.34 10.75
N TRP A 188 21.83 15.66 10.52
CA TRP A 188 23.06 16.42 10.26
C TRP A 188 24.05 16.44 11.43
N LYS A 189 23.63 16.13 12.67
CA LYS A 189 24.54 16.02 13.83
C LYS A 189 25.38 14.74 13.80
N TYR A 190 24.94 13.70 13.10
CA TYR A 190 25.68 12.44 13.02
C TYR A 190 26.84 12.55 12.03
N PRO A 191 28.11 12.34 12.45
CA PRO A 191 29.28 12.53 11.60
C PRO A 191 29.27 11.68 10.33
N ASP A 192 28.81 10.44 10.42
CA ASP A 192 28.78 9.51 9.29
C ASP A 192 27.75 9.94 8.23
N VAL A 193 26.55 10.35 8.65
CA VAL A 193 25.50 10.90 7.77
C VAL A 193 25.98 12.22 7.15
N ARG A 194 26.51 13.14 7.95
CA ARG A 194 27.06 14.42 7.45
C ARG A 194 28.15 14.19 6.41
N SER A 195 29.05 13.25 6.67
CA SER A 195 30.15 12.91 5.75
C SER A 195 29.62 12.30 4.46
N GLU A 196 28.63 11.39 4.55
CA GLU A 196 28.00 10.76 3.41
C GLU A 196 27.24 11.77 2.53
N TRP A 197 26.43 12.65 3.14
CA TRP A 197 25.68 13.70 2.45
C TRP A 197 26.60 14.75 1.81
N SER A 198 27.63 15.19 2.54
CA SER A 198 28.62 16.16 2.02
C SER A 198 29.39 15.60 0.82
N ARG A 199 29.76 14.31 0.87
CA ARG A 199 30.44 13.62 -0.25
C ARG A 199 29.59 13.60 -1.52
N HIS A 200 28.26 13.56 -1.40
CA HIS A 200 27.34 13.59 -2.54
C HIS A 200 26.83 15.00 -2.90
N GLY A 201 27.37 16.04 -2.24
CA GLY A 201 27.04 17.43 -2.51
C GLY A 201 25.65 17.86 -2.00
N GLU A 202 25.05 17.11 -1.09
CA GLU A 202 23.78 17.47 -0.43
C GLU A 202 24.01 18.64 0.54
N LYS A 203 22.96 19.45 0.77
CA LYS A 203 23.01 20.62 1.65
C LYS A 203 21.83 20.61 2.62
N GLU A 204 22.00 21.23 3.79
CA GLU A 204 20.89 21.43 4.73
C GLU A 204 19.69 22.12 4.04
N GLY A 205 18.48 21.63 4.30
CA GLY A 205 17.25 22.10 3.67
C GLY A 205 16.98 21.54 2.27
N ARG A 206 17.89 20.74 1.71
CA ARG A 206 17.70 20.07 0.41
C ARG A 206 18.58 18.84 0.27
N VAL A 207 18.14 17.74 0.86
CA VAL A 207 18.81 16.44 0.81
C VAL A 207 17.99 15.45 0.00
N ARG A 208 18.58 14.86 -1.04
CA ARG A 208 17.91 13.84 -1.88
C ARG A 208 17.96 12.45 -1.23
N PHE A 209 16.90 11.67 -1.41
CA PHE A 209 16.98 10.23 -1.18
C PHE A 209 17.86 9.56 -2.23
N SER A 210 18.61 8.52 -1.80
CA SER A 210 19.35 7.65 -2.72
C SER A 210 18.40 6.86 -3.63
N ARG A 211 18.88 6.45 -4.81
CA ARG A 211 18.08 5.70 -5.81
C ARG A 211 18.74 4.39 -6.19
N ASP A 212 17.95 3.32 -6.22
CA ASP A 212 18.43 2.02 -6.68
C ASP A 212 18.54 1.97 -8.22
N SER A 213 18.89 0.80 -8.77
CA SER A 213 18.98 0.60 -10.23
C SER A 213 17.66 0.80 -10.96
N GLU A 214 16.53 0.69 -10.26
CA GLU A 214 15.18 0.92 -10.77
C GLU A 214 14.69 2.36 -10.52
N LYS A 215 15.58 3.24 -10.03
CA LYS A 215 15.31 4.64 -9.66
C LYS A 215 14.34 4.80 -8.48
N ARG A 216 14.09 3.75 -7.71
CA ARG A 216 13.25 3.82 -6.50
C ARG A 216 14.02 4.47 -5.36
N PRO A 217 13.40 5.39 -4.60
CA PRO A 217 14.05 6.03 -3.47
C PRO A 217 14.24 5.03 -2.31
N TYR A 218 15.41 5.07 -1.68
CA TYR A 218 15.76 4.20 -0.56
C TYR A 218 16.70 4.92 0.42
N LEU A 219 16.80 4.39 1.64
CA LEU A 219 17.74 4.86 2.66
C LEU A 219 19.06 4.10 2.53
N THR A 220 20.18 4.81 2.58
CA THR A 220 21.49 4.17 2.70
C THR A 220 21.60 3.43 4.04
N THR A 221 22.60 2.53 4.16
CA THR A 221 22.89 1.84 5.42
C THR A 221 23.20 2.85 6.53
N THR A 222 23.91 3.93 6.20
CA THR A 222 24.29 4.99 7.13
C THR A 222 23.07 5.76 7.62
N GLU A 223 22.20 6.18 6.70
CA GLU A 223 20.96 6.89 7.04
C GLU A 223 20.03 6.02 7.91
N LEU A 224 19.83 4.77 7.52
CA LEU A 224 18.94 3.85 8.22
C LEU A 224 19.39 3.57 9.67
N LYS A 225 20.70 3.41 9.89
CA LYS A 225 21.28 3.27 11.24
C LYS A 225 20.88 4.44 12.13
N VAL A 226 21.10 5.65 11.63
CA VAL A 226 20.85 6.87 12.40
C VAL A 226 19.36 7.08 12.66
N VAL A 227 18.49 6.82 11.67
CA VAL A 227 17.02 6.86 11.89
C VAL A 227 16.61 5.89 13.01
N ALA A 228 17.12 4.66 13.00
CA ALA A 228 16.84 3.69 14.06
C ALA A 228 17.37 4.15 15.43
N GLU A 229 18.58 4.70 15.50
CA GLU A 229 19.18 5.21 16.73
C GLU A 229 18.39 6.39 17.32
N ILE A 230 17.95 7.34 16.48
CA ILE A 230 17.13 8.47 16.91
C ILE A 230 15.79 8.00 17.46
N ILE A 231 15.10 7.08 16.76
CA ILE A 231 13.81 6.56 17.21
C ILE A 231 13.93 5.81 18.53
N VAL A 232 14.93 4.93 18.66
CA VAL A 232 15.15 4.17 19.89
C VAL A 232 15.49 5.11 21.04
N SER A 233 16.42 6.05 20.85
CA SER A 233 16.82 6.97 21.92
C SER A 233 15.68 7.90 22.38
N ARG A 234 14.87 8.42 21.45
CA ARG A 234 13.76 9.33 21.78
C ARG A 234 12.55 8.64 22.40
N HIS A 235 12.20 7.43 21.95
CA HIS A 235 10.90 6.83 22.26
C HIS A 235 10.96 5.47 22.95
N PHE A 236 12.09 4.78 22.85
CA PHE A 236 12.24 3.40 23.33
C PHE A 236 13.49 3.21 24.20
N SER A 237 14.06 4.26 24.79
CA SER A 237 15.29 4.19 25.60
C SER A 237 15.16 3.31 26.84
N ALA A 238 13.96 3.25 27.42
CA ALA A 238 13.63 2.35 28.53
C ALA A 238 13.32 0.90 28.08
N ARG A 239 13.28 0.64 26.77
CA ARG A 239 13.00 -0.67 26.17
C ARG A 239 14.31 -1.27 25.67
N ARG A 240 14.48 -2.59 25.79
CA ARG A 240 15.70 -3.31 25.35
C ARG A 240 15.77 -3.52 23.83
N ILE A 241 15.37 -2.53 23.04
CA ILE A 241 15.37 -2.62 21.57
C ILE A 241 16.69 -2.10 21.04
N LYS A 242 17.43 -2.93 20.30
CA LYS A 242 18.69 -2.53 19.67
C LYS A 242 18.40 -1.82 18.34
N PRO A 243 18.98 -0.63 18.07
CA PRO A 243 18.85 0.04 16.77
C PRO A 243 19.27 -0.84 15.59
N ALA A 244 20.34 -1.61 15.77
CA ALA A 244 20.84 -2.55 14.75
C ALA A 244 19.81 -3.62 14.35
N LEU A 245 18.99 -4.08 15.30
CA LEU A 245 17.92 -5.03 15.02
C LEU A 245 16.87 -4.41 14.10
N LEU A 246 16.44 -3.17 14.38
CA LEU A 246 15.44 -2.46 13.57
C LEU A 246 15.96 -2.17 12.15
N ALA A 247 17.21 -1.75 12.04
CA ALA A 247 17.82 -1.45 10.75
C ALA A 247 18.00 -2.72 9.90
N ALA A 248 18.44 -3.85 10.51
CA ALA A 248 18.50 -5.13 9.83
C ALA A 248 17.11 -5.65 9.42
N LEU A 249 16.10 -5.45 10.27
CA LEU A 249 14.72 -5.81 9.98
C LEU A 249 14.15 -5.00 8.79
N SER A 250 14.43 -3.70 8.75
CA SER A 250 14.07 -2.83 7.63
C SER A 250 14.73 -3.29 6.32
N GLU A 251 16.00 -3.69 6.35
CA GLU A 251 16.69 -4.22 5.17
C GLU A 251 16.00 -5.48 4.62
N ILE A 252 15.62 -6.43 5.48
CA ILE A 252 15.03 -7.68 5.01
C ILE A 252 13.54 -7.57 4.64
N CYS A 253 12.81 -6.58 5.18
CA CYS A 253 11.38 -6.44 4.91
C CYS A 253 11.06 -5.52 3.72
N SER A 254 11.89 -4.49 3.49
CA SER A 254 11.65 -3.48 2.46
C SER A 254 12.83 -3.24 1.53
N MET A 255 13.97 -3.90 1.74
CA MET A 255 15.24 -3.54 1.07
C MET A 255 15.62 -2.07 1.29
N ARG A 256 15.13 -1.45 2.39
CA ARG A 256 15.30 -0.03 2.74
C ARG A 256 14.59 0.95 1.80
N LEU A 257 13.70 0.45 0.94
CA LEU A 257 12.91 1.28 0.03
C LEU A 257 12.03 2.23 0.85
N LEU A 258 12.06 3.52 0.50
CA LEU A 258 11.32 4.57 1.22
C LEU A 258 9.83 4.25 1.32
N TYR A 259 9.27 3.73 0.23
CA TYR A 259 7.86 3.33 0.15
C TYR A 259 7.62 1.87 0.51
N GLY A 260 8.65 1.07 0.76
CA GLY A 260 8.50 -0.37 1.00
C GLY A 260 8.46 -1.22 -0.28
N SER A 261 8.19 -2.50 -0.10
CA SER A 261 7.82 -3.44 -1.18
C SER A 261 6.35 -3.23 -1.57
N ASP A 262 5.87 -3.85 -2.65
CA ASP A 262 4.43 -3.83 -3.01
C ASP A 262 3.61 -4.72 -2.04
N PRO A 263 2.61 -4.18 -1.30
CA PRO A 263 2.08 -2.81 -1.32
C PRO A 263 2.86 -1.81 -0.44
N PRO A 264 2.88 -0.50 -0.79
CA PRO A 264 3.79 0.47 -0.21
C PRO A 264 3.47 0.78 1.26
N ASN A 265 4.30 0.26 2.17
CA ASN A 265 4.10 0.32 3.63
C ASN A 265 5.33 0.89 4.38
N GLY A 266 6.13 1.71 3.68
CA GLY A 266 7.32 2.34 4.23
C GLY A 266 8.46 1.37 4.52
N ILE A 267 9.55 1.91 5.08
CA ILE A 267 10.81 1.17 5.31
C ILE A 267 10.68 -0.01 6.30
N MET A 268 9.64 -0.02 7.14
CA MET A 268 9.38 -1.08 8.11
C MET A 268 8.30 -2.08 7.66
N GLN A 269 7.71 -1.89 6.48
CA GLN A 269 6.65 -2.75 5.93
C GLN A 269 5.45 -2.97 6.88
N ILE A 270 5.12 -1.96 7.69
CA ILE A 270 3.92 -1.95 8.55
C ILE A 270 2.82 -1.27 7.75
N ASP A 271 1.74 -1.98 7.45
CA ASP A 271 0.60 -1.38 6.76
C ASP A 271 -0.14 -0.39 7.64
N PHE A 272 -0.90 0.51 7.01
CA PHE A 272 -1.66 1.53 7.73
C PHE A 272 -2.64 0.95 8.77
N PRO A 273 -3.40 -0.13 8.49
CA PRO A 273 -4.23 -0.77 9.51
C PRO A 273 -3.45 -1.21 10.75
N MET A 274 -2.27 -1.82 10.58
CA MET A 274 -1.42 -2.25 11.68
C MET A 274 -0.83 -1.04 12.43
N ALA A 275 -0.36 -0.01 11.73
CA ALA A 275 0.09 1.24 12.36
C ALA A 275 -1.03 1.91 13.16
N ALA A 276 -2.26 1.94 12.62
CA ALA A 276 -3.43 2.48 13.29
C ALA A 276 -3.79 1.68 14.55
N TRP A 277 -3.71 0.35 14.50
CA TRP A 277 -3.89 -0.52 15.67
C TRP A 277 -2.81 -0.27 16.73
N ILE A 278 -1.54 -0.17 16.34
CA ILE A 278 -0.43 0.15 17.24
C ILE A 278 -0.65 1.53 17.91
N TYR A 279 -1.15 2.50 17.16
CA TYR A 279 -1.46 3.85 17.64
C TYR A 279 -2.65 3.88 18.62
N LYS A 280 -3.78 3.27 18.22
CA LYS A 280 -5.06 3.36 18.94
C LYS A 280 -5.11 2.39 20.11
N ASP A 281 -4.79 1.13 19.87
CA ASP A 281 -5.02 0.02 20.80
C ASP A 281 -3.81 -0.27 21.68
N LEU A 282 -2.59 -0.20 21.12
CA LEU A 282 -1.36 -0.41 21.90
C LEU A 282 -0.82 0.86 22.57
N GLY A 283 -1.39 2.03 22.24
CA GLY A 283 -1.08 3.30 22.91
C GLY A 283 0.23 3.97 22.50
N TYR A 284 0.86 3.55 21.40
CA TYR A 284 2.08 4.18 20.88
C TYR A 284 1.73 5.45 20.08
N LYS A 285 1.68 6.60 20.78
CA LYS A 285 1.12 7.87 20.27
C LYS A 285 2.14 8.97 19.96
N ALA A 286 3.44 8.67 19.90
CA ALA A 286 4.45 9.70 19.69
C ALA A 286 4.35 10.36 18.29
N TYR A 287 3.87 9.61 17.30
CA TYR A 287 3.54 10.11 15.98
C TYR A 287 2.06 9.89 15.70
N LYS A 288 1.40 10.89 15.13
CA LYS A 288 0.04 10.74 14.61
C LYS A 288 0.13 10.01 13.27
N ILE A 289 -0.77 9.06 13.05
CA ILE A 289 -0.95 8.37 11.77
C ILE A 289 -2.36 8.69 11.26
N ARG A 290 -2.45 9.26 10.06
CA ARG A 290 -3.69 9.74 9.43
C ARG A 290 -3.95 9.03 8.11
N SER A 291 -2.90 8.74 7.35
CA SER A 291 -3.00 8.03 6.08
C SER A 291 -1.79 7.14 5.79
N ILE A 292 -1.82 6.41 4.67
CA ILE A 292 -0.72 5.55 4.22
C ILE A 292 0.52 6.41 3.90
N GLU A 293 0.34 7.63 3.40
CA GLU A 293 1.44 8.54 3.03
C GLU A 293 2.32 8.91 4.23
N ASP A 294 1.77 8.93 5.45
CA ASP A 294 2.54 9.19 6.67
C ASP A 294 3.63 8.13 6.89
N LEU A 295 3.42 6.90 6.42
CA LEU A 295 4.41 5.82 6.48
C LEU A 295 5.56 6.00 5.48
N SER A 296 5.44 6.96 4.53
CA SER A 296 6.56 7.37 3.69
C SER A 296 7.55 8.30 4.41
N ASN A 297 7.25 8.74 5.64
CA ASN A 297 8.24 9.35 6.51
C ASN A 297 9.06 8.25 7.21
N PRO A 298 10.40 8.19 7.00
CA PRO A 298 11.24 7.16 7.59
C PRO A 298 11.17 7.05 9.11
N PHE A 299 11.02 8.17 9.83
CA PHE A 299 10.93 8.20 11.29
C PHE A 299 9.58 7.65 11.78
N VAL A 300 8.49 8.00 11.10
CA VAL A 300 7.15 7.47 11.41
C VAL A 300 7.11 5.97 11.17
N SER A 301 7.60 5.51 10.01
CA SER A 301 7.66 4.08 9.68
C SER A 301 8.52 3.31 10.69
N MET A 302 9.73 3.81 11.00
CA MET A 302 10.63 3.23 12.00
C MET A 302 9.99 3.18 13.40
N TYR A 303 9.29 4.23 13.81
CA TYR A 303 8.60 4.27 15.10
C TYR A 303 7.54 3.16 15.25
N PHE A 304 6.68 2.99 14.25
CA PHE A 304 5.65 1.95 14.28
C PHE A 304 6.25 0.55 14.17
N GLY A 305 7.30 0.35 13.38
CA GLY A 305 8.06 -0.91 13.37
C GLY A 305 8.69 -1.23 14.72
N ALA A 306 9.30 -0.24 15.38
CA ALA A 306 9.87 -0.39 16.72
C ALA A 306 8.82 -0.70 17.78
N ALA A 307 7.65 -0.05 17.71
CA ALA A 307 6.51 -0.33 18.58
C ALA A 307 6.01 -1.77 18.41
N TYR A 308 5.93 -2.27 17.18
CA TYR A 308 5.52 -3.64 16.92
C TYR A 308 6.55 -4.65 17.44
N VAL A 309 7.84 -4.40 17.22
CA VAL A 309 8.94 -5.18 17.82
C VAL A 309 8.83 -5.19 19.35
N CYS A 310 8.56 -4.04 19.96
CA CYS A 310 8.37 -3.94 21.40
C CYS A 310 7.20 -4.80 21.89
N TRP A 311 6.06 -4.76 21.20
CA TRP A 311 4.91 -5.58 21.54
C TRP A 311 5.20 -7.08 21.37
N LEU A 312 5.87 -7.46 20.28
CA LEU A 312 6.28 -8.84 20.03
C LEU A 312 7.25 -9.37 21.09
N SER A 313 8.12 -8.52 21.63
CA SER A 313 9.10 -8.92 22.66
C SER A 313 8.46 -9.46 23.94
N THR A 314 7.18 -9.13 24.19
CA THR A 314 6.40 -9.60 25.34
C THR A 314 5.11 -10.33 24.93
N TYR A 315 5.05 -10.86 23.70
CA TYR A 315 3.85 -11.48 23.15
C TYR A 315 3.34 -12.64 24.04
N GLU A 316 2.04 -12.65 24.33
CA GLU A 316 1.36 -13.55 25.30
C GLU A 316 1.90 -13.44 26.74
N GLY A 317 2.39 -12.26 27.14
CA GLY A 317 2.81 -12.00 28.51
C GLY A 317 4.14 -12.63 28.92
N ARG A 318 4.94 -13.09 27.96
CA ARG A 318 6.28 -13.66 28.21
C ARG A 318 7.34 -13.02 27.31
N GLU A 319 8.57 -12.95 27.81
CA GLU A 319 9.72 -12.50 27.04
C GLU A 319 9.96 -13.44 25.85
N ARG A 320 10.19 -12.86 24.67
CA ARG A 320 10.44 -13.58 23.41
C ARG A 320 11.87 -13.38 22.94
N SER A 321 12.42 -14.39 22.28
CA SER A 321 13.74 -14.31 21.66
C SER A 321 13.70 -13.44 20.39
N ASP A 322 14.85 -12.87 20.01
CA ASP A 322 15.02 -12.15 18.74
C ASP A 322 14.55 -13.01 17.55
N GLN A 323 14.83 -14.31 17.55
CA GLN A 323 14.36 -15.21 16.50
C GLN A 323 12.83 -15.24 16.40
N PHE A 324 12.12 -15.35 17.53
CA PHE A 324 10.66 -15.29 17.52
C PHE A 324 10.18 -13.93 17.01
N ILE A 325 10.77 -12.84 17.49
CA ILE A 325 10.38 -11.48 17.11
C ILE A 325 10.50 -11.29 15.60
N ILE A 326 11.64 -11.64 15.00
CA ILE A 326 11.89 -11.49 13.56
C ILE A 326 10.90 -12.34 12.73
N GLN A 327 10.67 -13.58 13.13
CA GLN A 327 9.74 -14.47 12.43
C GLN A 327 8.29 -14.00 12.55
N ALA A 328 7.87 -13.60 13.75
CA ALA A 328 6.53 -13.09 14.02
C ALA A 328 6.27 -11.74 13.35
N TYR A 329 7.29 -10.90 13.21
CA TYR A 329 7.17 -9.61 12.53
C TYR A 329 6.78 -9.78 11.07
N LEU A 330 7.42 -10.74 10.38
CA LEU A 330 7.23 -10.96 8.94
C LEU A 330 6.11 -11.96 8.61
N GLY A 331 5.87 -12.94 9.49
CA GLY A 331 4.89 -14.02 9.27
C GLY A 331 3.63 -13.96 10.15
N GLY A 332 3.58 -13.04 11.10
CA GLY A 332 2.54 -12.96 12.13
C GLY A 332 2.83 -13.85 13.35
N PRO A 333 2.44 -13.43 14.57
CA PRO A 333 2.83 -14.10 15.81
C PRO A 333 2.08 -15.43 16.08
N GLN A 334 0.93 -15.65 15.41
CA GLN A 334 0.09 -16.85 15.58
C GLN A 334 0.57 -18.04 14.73
N GLY A 335 1.45 -17.79 13.76
CA GLY A 335 1.87 -18.76 12.74
C GLY A 335 3.37 -18.97 12.67
N VAL A 336 4.13 -18.71 13.74
CA VAL A 336 5.58 -18.94 13.78
C VAL A 336 5.86 -20.44 13.74
N ASN A 337 5.85 -20.99 12.53
CA ASN A 337 6.27 -22.35 12.21
C ASN A 337 7.74 -22.32 11.76
N VAL A 338 8.61 -22.96 12.54
CA VAL A 338 10.07 -22.96 12.36
C VAL A 338 10.50 -23.35 10.93
N GLN A 339 9.71 -24.17 10.23
CA GLN A 339 10.01 -24.62 8.86
C GLN A 339 9.72 -23.55 7.79
N GLU A 340 8.63 -22.79 7.92
CA GLU A 340 8.20 -21.81 6.89
C GLU A 340 8.80 -20.42 7.14
N THR A 341 8.97 -20.01 8.41
CA THR A 341 9.55 -18.71 8.78
C THR A 341 11.06 -18.78 9.03
N GLY A 342 11.66 -19.97 8.97
CA GLY A 342 13.11 -20.18 9.10
C GLY A 342 13.97 -19.29 8.20
N PRO A 343 13.62 -19.09 6.90
CA PRO A 343 14.38 -18.23 5.99
C PRO A 343 14.47 -16.76 6.44
N PHE A 344 13.46 -16.24 7.16
CA PHE A 344 13.49 -14.84 7.64
C PHE A 344 14.57 -14.61 8.69
N TRP A 345 14.75 -15.57 9.59
CA TRP A 345 15.80 -15.51 10.60
C TRP A 345 17.19 -15.56 9.96
N LEU A 346 17.39 -16.40 8.95
CA LEU A 346 18.67 -16.48 8.24
C LEU A 346 18.99 -15.18 7.49
N LYS A 347 17.99 -14.59 6.81
CA LYS A 347 18.15 -13.28 6.16
C LYS A 347 18.49 -12.17 7.17
N TYR A 348 17.86 -12.20 8.34
CA TYR A 348 18.18 -11.26 9.41
C TYR A 348 19.64 -11.40 9.88
N LEU A 349 20.10 -12.63 10.13
CA LEU A 349 21.49 -12.88 10.55
C LEU A 349 22.51 -12.46 9.49
N ASP A 350 22.17 -12.55 8.20
CA ASP A 350 23.01 -12.06 7.10
C ASP A 350 23.07 -10.52 7.03
N ALA A 351 21.95 -9.85 7.32
CA ALA A 351 21.87 -8.39 7.31
C ALA A 351 22.49 -7.74 8.56
N LEU A 352 22.33 -8.35 9.73
CA LEU A 352 22.70 -7.78 11.04
C LEU A 352 24.14 -7.24 11.13
N PRO A 353 25.19 -7.94 10.64
CA PRO A 353 26.57 -7.45 10.74
C PRO A 353 26.82 -6.10 10.06
N LYS A 354 25.98 -5.69 9.10
CA LYS A 354 26.07 -4.36 8.46
C LYS A 354 25.66 -3.26 9.43
N TYR A 355 24.81 -3.58 10.40
CA TYR A 355 24.15 -2.66 11.30
C TYR A 355 24.72 -2.65 12.71
N GLU A 356 25.36 -3.73 13.12
CA GLU A 356 26.17 -3.73 14.33
C GLU A 356 27.32 -2.74 14.15
N SER A 357 27.44 -1.81 15.10
CA SER A 357 28.61 -0.97 15.21
C SER A 357 29.83 -1.88 15.27
N ARG A 358 30.78 -1.71 14.33
CA ARG A 358 32.14 -2.18 14.59
C ARG A 358 32.53 -1.50 15.90
N ASN A 359 32.67 -2.29 16.97
CA ASN A 359 33.29 -1.81 18.18
C ASN A 359 34.54 -1.04 17.76
N LYS A 360 34.63 0.23 18.17
CA LYS A 360 35.86 1.00 18.06
C LYS A 360 36.98 0.27 18.79
#